data_AF-A0A267H8F3-F1
#
_entry.id   AF-A0A267H8F3-F1
#
_cell.length_a   1.000
_cell.length_b   1.000
_cell.length_c   1.000
_cell.angle_alpha   90.00
_cell.angle_beta   90.00
_cell.angle_gamma   90.00
#
_symmetry.space_group_name_H-M   'P 1'
#
loop_
_entity.id
_entity.type
_entity.pdbx_description
1 polymer ?
#
loop_
_entity_poly.entity_id
_entity_poly.type
_entity_poly.pdbx_seq_one_letter_code
_entity_poly.pdbx_strand_id
1 'polypeptide(L)'
;MQTSGIIANLALIALRLSAFNGIIGPTEAADCSTVTCDNGGTCNNFTVSPACLCPLPYIAPNCSNAADYCYTLQPDKGITALPVCLNGGNCTLTYTDPYFNCSCPDSHTGFRCDEMVTTTVTTTAPSTAEPGLTDGETAAIVVCAVIAAAAVVIVILIVTKVIPVPCGGSSSVGPAKS
;
A
#
# COMPACT_ATOMS: atom_id res chain seq x y z
N MET A 1 25.10 55.62 -31.56
CA MET A 1 25.35 54.30 -32.19
C MET A 1 25.17 53.17 -31.17
N GLN A 2 23.99 53.02 -30.54
CA GLN A 2 23.76 51.96 -29.52
C GLN A 2 22.36 51.35 -29.56
N THR A 3 21.44 51.90 -30.36
CA THR A 3 20.07 51.36 -30.51
C THR A 3 19.99 50.17 -31.47
N SER A 4 20.97 50.01 -32.37
CA SER A 4 20.95 48.92 -33.37
C SER A 4 21.40 47.56 -32.83
N GLY A 5 22.23 47.53 -31.77
CA GLY A 5 22.74 46.29 -31.18
C GLY A 5 21.76 45.58 -30.26
N ILE A 6 20.91 46.34 -29.56
CA ILE A 6 19.89 45.80 -28.64
C ILE A 6 18.75 45.16 -29.43
N ILE A 7 18.34 45.76 -30.54
CA ILE A 7 17.26 45.24 -31.41
C ILE A 7 17.71 43.96 -32.12
N ALA A 8 18.97 43.88 -32.56
CA ALA A 8 19.52 42.65 -33.16
C ALA A 8 19.57 41.49 -32.15
N ASN A 9 19.89 41.78 -30.88
CA ASN A 9 19.94 40.76 -29.82
C ASN A 9 18.54 40.27 -29.42
N LEU A 10 17.56 41.18 -29.33
CA LEU A 10 16.14 40.82 -29.11
C LEU A 10 15.58 39.98 -30.27
N ALA A 11 15.91 40.31 -31.52
CA ALA A 11 15.49 39.53 -32.68
C ALA A 11 16.11 38.12 -32.68
N LEU A 12 17.38 37.99 -32.29
CA LEU A 12 18.06 36.71 -32.17
C LEU A 12 17.45 35.86 -31.03
N ILE A 13 17.15 36.47 -29.88
CA ILE A 13 16.47 35.80 -28.75
C ILE A 13 15.06 35.35 -29.16
N ALA A 14 14.31 36.17 -29.90
CA ALA A 14 12.97 35.83 -30.39
C ALA A 14 12.98 34.69 -31.43
N LEU A 15 13.97 34.66 -32.34
CA LEU A 15 14.18 33.52 -33.25
C LEU A 15 14.60 32.23 -32.53
N ARG A 16 15.28 32.33 -31.38
CA ARG A 16 15.59 31.16 -30.54
C ARG A 16 14.33 30.68 -29.81
N LEU A 17 13.49 31.57 -29.29
CA LEU A 17 12.22 31.21 -28.65
C LEU A 17 11.24 30.53 -29.63
N SER A 18 11.09 31.06 -30.85
CA SER A 18 10.22 30.41 -31.86
C SER A 18 10.75 29.06 -32.33
N ALA A 19 12.07 28.82 -32.24
CA ALA A 19 12.66 27.50 -32.44
C ALA A 19 12.39 26.52 -31.26
N PHE A 20 12.27 27.02 -30.02
CA PHE A 20 11.86 26.20 -28.87
C PHE A 20 10.36 25.83 -28.90
N ASN A 21 9.51 26.68 -29.48
CA ASN A 21 8.09 26.38 -29.69
C ASN A 21 7.84 25.25 -30.71
N GLY A 22 8.85 24.83 -31.47
CA GLY A 22 8.78 23.66 -32.38
C GLY A 22 9.30 22.35 -31.79
N ILE A 23 9.86 22.36 -30.57
CA ILE A 23 10.45 21.16 -29.93
C ILE A 23 9.43 20.42 -29.05
N ILE A 24 8.36 21.10 -28.62
CA ILE A 24 7.26 20.49 -27.89
C ILE A 24 6.05 20.54 -28.81
N GLY A 25 5.81 19.46 -29.56
CA GLY A 25 4.56 19.25 -30.29
C GLY A 25 3.35 19.33 -29.34
N PRO A 26 2.11 19.42 -29.85
CA PRO A 26 0.94 19.43 -28.98
C PRO A 26 1.01 18.19 -28.09
N THR A 27 1.10 18.41 -26.78
CA THR A 27 1.02 17.35 -25.78
C THR A 27 -0.43 16.91 -25.69
N GLU A 28 -0.89 16.22 -26.73
CA GLU A 28 -2.18 15.54 -26.72
C GLU A 28 -2.11 14.43 -25.68
N ALA A 29 -3.15 14.31 -24.88
CA ALA A 29 -3.24 13.19 -23.95
C ALA A 29 -3.36 11.87 -24.74
N ALA A 30 -3.04 10.75 -24.09
CA ALA A 30 -3.13 9.44 -24.73
C ALA A 30 -4.54 9.17 -25.27
N ASP A 31 -4.63 8.41 -26.38
CA ASP A 31 -5.89 7.89 -26.90
C ASP A 31 -6.04 6.41 -26.52
N CYS A 32 -6.80 6.16 -25.45
CA CYS A 32 -7.10 4.83 -24.92
C CYS A 32 -7.91 3.93 -25.86
N SER A 33 -8.40 4.44 -27.01
CA SER A 33 -8.96 3.55 -28.04
C SER A 33 -7.87 2.79 -28.81
N THR A 34 -6.64 3.29 -28.80
CA THR A 34 -5.49 2.70 -29.50
C THR A 34 -4.43 2.12 -28.56
N VAL A 35 -4.45 2.52 -27.29
CA VAL A 35 -3.52 2.03 -26.26
C VAL A 35 -4.07 0.80 -25.55
N THR A 36 -3.27 -0.25 -25.48
CA THR A 36 -3.55 -1.43 -24.65
C THR A 36 -2.64 -1.43 -23.44
N CYS A 37 -3.20 -1.63 -22.26
CA CYS A 37 -2.45 -1.79 -21.01
C CYS A 37 -2.51 -3.25 -20.57
N ASP A 38 -1.35 -3.85 -20.36
CA ASP A 38 -1.20 -5.25 -19.96
C ASP A 38 -1.32 -5.41 -18.43
N ASN A 39 -1.41 -6.66 -17.97
CA ASN A 39 -1.27 -7.03 -16.56
C ASN A 39 -2.16 -6.24 -15.57
N GLY A 40 -3.38 -5.88 -16.01
CA GLY A 40 -4.33 -5.13 -15.19
C GLY A 40 -4.07 -3.62 -15.12
N GLY A 41 -3.20 -3.09 -15.99
CA GLY A 41 -3.01 -1.66 -16.16
C GLY A 41 -4.28 -0.94 -16.60
N THR A 42 -4.46 0.30 -16.15
CA THR A 42 -5.60 1.14 -16.55
C THR A 42 -5.13 2.27 -17.44
N CYS A 43 -5.67 2.35 -18.66
CA CYS A 43 -5.37 3.47 -19.56
C CYS A 43 -6.04 4.75 -19.07
N ASN A 44 -5.35 5.88 -19.17
CA ASN A 44 -5.90 7.20 -18.86
C ASN A 44 -5.67 8.20 -20.01
N ASN A 45 -6.75 8.87 -20.44
CA ASN A 45 -6.72 9.90 -21.50
C ASN A 45 -6.32 11.29 -20.97
N PHE A 46 -5.61 11.37 -19.83
CA PHE A 46 -5.27 12.65 -19.20
C PHE A 46 -3.75 12.89 -19.15
N THR A 47 -2.95 11.83 -19.16
CA THR A 47 -1.49 11.91 -19.25
C THR A 47 -1.02 11.73 -20.69
N VAL A 48 0.05 12.44 -21.04
CA VAL A 48 0.71 12.35 -22.35
C VAL A 48 1.47 11.03 -22.47
N SER A 49 2.22 10.68 -21.43
CA SER A 49 2.95 9.41 -21.31
C SER A 49 3.49 9.23 -19.88
N PRO A 50 3.51 8.00 -19.33
CA PRO A 50 2.86 6.81 -19.89
C PRO A 50 1.33 6.95 -19.83
N ALA A 51 0.67 6.36 -20.82
CA ALA A 51 -0.79 6.32 -20.91
C ALA A 51 -1.41 5.34 -19.89
N CYS A 52 -0.67 4.29 -19.54
CA CYS A 52 -1.12 3.26 -18.61
C CYS A 52 -0.68 3.55 -17.17
N LEU A 53 -1.63 3.43 -16.26
CA LEU A 53 -1.40 3.34 -14.82
C LEU A 53 -1.18 1.86 -14.48
N CYS A 54 0.06 1.50 -14.15
CA CYS A 54 0.42 0.10 -13.90
C CYS A 54 0.26 -0.26 -12.42
N PRO A 55 -0.44 -1.36 -12.08
CA PRO A 55 -0.40 -1.93 -10.74
C PRO A 55 0.99 -2.53 -10.48
N LEU A 56 1.45 -2.49 -9.23
CA LEU A 56 2.68 -3.18 -8.85
C LEU A 56 2.53 -4.71 -9.04
N PRO A 57 3.58 -5.42 -9.49
CA PRO A 57 4.95 -4.95 -9.74
C PRO A 57 5.20 -4.44 -11.17
N TYR A 58 4.16 -4.23 -11.98
CA TYR A 58 4.31 -3.97 -13.41
C TYR A 58 4.78 -2.55 -13.74
N ILE A 59 5.60 -2.44 -14.76
CA ILE A 59 6.27 -1.25 -15.28
C ILE A 59 6.25 -1.26 -16.82
N ALA A 60 6.93 -0.28 -17.42
CA ALA A 60 6.93 0.04 -18.85
C ALA A 60 5.64 0.78 -19.29
N PRO A 61 5.64 1.47 -20.45
CA PRO A 61 4.54 2.33 -20.86
C PRO A 61 3.16 1.65 -20.97
N ASN A 62 3.16 0.34 -21.21
CA ASN A 62 1.98 -0.51 -21.31
C ASN A 62 1.90 -1.60 -20.22
N CYS A 63 2.66 -1.49 -19.13
CA CYS A 63 2.64 -2.47 -18.03
C CYS A 63 3.06 -3.90 -18.43
N SER A 64 3.85 -4.05 -19.49
CA SER A 64 4.22 -5.35 -20.06
C SER A 64 5.33 -6.08 -19.29
N ASN A 65 6.09 -5.38 -18.46
CA ASN A 65 7.23 -5.92 -17.71
C ASN A 65 6.99 -5.79 -16.21
N ALA A 66 7.54 -6.69 -15.39
CA ALA A 66 7.61 -6.49 -13.95
C ALA A 66 8.94 -5.82 -13.56
N ALA A 67 8.92 -4.93 -12.58
CA ALA A 67 10.12 -4.40 -11.97
C ALA A 67 10.84 -5.51 -11.20
N ASP A 68 12.16 -5.60 -11.38
CA ASP A 68 12.97 -6.48 -10.55
C ASP A 68 13.28 -5.79 -9.22
N TYR A 69 12.50 -6.15 -8.19
CA TYR A 69 12.64 -5.60 -6.86
C TYR A 69 13.86 -6.11 -6.11
N CYS A 70 14.63 -7.05 -6.66
CA CYS A 70 15.95 -7.37 -6.13
C CYS A 70 16.98 -6.25 -6.37
N TYR A 71 16.72 -5.38 -7.35
CA TYR A 71 17.62 -4.29 -7.76
C TYR A 71 16.95 -2.91 -7.75
N THR A 72 15.74 -2.82 -7.20
CA THR A 72 14.97 -1.58 -7.12
C THR A 72 14.70 -1.24 -5.66
N LEU A 73 14.90 0.02 -5.28
CA LEU A 73 14.58 0.51 -3.94
C LEU A 73 13.06 0.53 -3.72
N GLN A 74 12.62 0.20 -2.51
CA GLN A 74 11.22 0.28 -2.08
C GLN A 74 11.13 1.09 -0.78
N PRO A 75 11.16 2.44 -0.86
CA PRO A 75 11.15 3.29 0.32
C PRO A 75 9.91 3.12 1.20
N ASP A 76 8.76 2.81 0.60
CA ASP A 76 7.50 2.50 1.29
C ASP A 76 7.57 1.23 2.14
N LYS A 77 8.47 0.30 1.80
CA LYS A 77 8.80 -0.92 2.56
C LYS A 77 10.05 -0.77 3.43
N GLY A 78 10.60 0.44 3.57
CA GLY A 78 11.82 0.70 4.34
C GLY A 78 13.11 0.23 3.65
N ILE A 79 13.10 -0.03 2.34
CA ILE A 79 14.25 -0.49 1.57
C ILE A 79 14.84 0.71 0.82
N THR A 80 15.80 1.37 1.44
CA THR A 80 16.44 2.59 0.94
C THR A 80 17.88 2.38 0.42
N ALA A 81 18.41 1.16 0.56
CA ALA A 81 19.73 0.79 0.07
C ALA A 81 19.73 -0.65 -0.49
N LEU A 82 20.53 -0.85 -1.53
CA LEU A 82 20.84 -2.17 -2.13
C LEU A 82 22.12 -2.76 -1.51
N PRO A 83 22.31 -4.09 -1.53
CA PRO A 83 21.38 -5.10 -2.05
C PRO A 83 20.12 -5.26 -1.17
N VAL A 84 19.02 -5.75 -1.75
CA VAL A 84 17.79 -6.01 -0.98
C VAL A 84 18.00 -7.11 0.05
N CYS A 85 18.59 -8.24 -0.34
CA CYS A 85 19.00 -9.29 0.60
C CYS A 85 20.44 -9.04 1.07
N LEU A 86 20.64 -8.96 2.38
CA LEU A 86 21.93 -8.70 3.01
C LEU A 86 22.69 -10.00 3.29
N ASN A 87 23.93 -9.87 3.75
CA ASN A 87 24.77 -10.97 4.25
C ASN A 87 24.90 -12.17 3.28
N GLY A 88 24.84 -11.92 1.97
CA GLY A 88 24.94 -12.96 0.95
C GLY A 88 23.65 -13.74 0.67
N GLY A 89 22.49 -13.24 1.14
CA GLY A 89 21.19 -13.80 0.80
C GLY A 89 20.90 -13.74 -0.70
N ASN A 90 20.27 -14.78 -1.23
CA ASN A 90 19.85 -14.84 -2.63
C ASN A 90 18.47 -14.20 -2.79
N CYS A 91 18.36 -13.23 -3.70
CA CYS A 91 17.11 -12.54 -3.97
C CYS A 91 16.37 -13.15 -5.17
N THR A 92 15.07 -13.31 -5.04
CA THR A 92 14.19 -13.70 -6.15
C THR A 92 13.00 -12.76 -6.26
N LEU A 93 12.63 -12.39 -7.48
CA LEU A 93 11.42 -11.61 -7.78
C LEU A 93 10.17 -12.42 -7.42
N THR A 94 9.17 -11.76 -6.83
CA THR A 94 7.84 -12.33 -6.61
C THR A 94 6.76 -11.40 -7.15
N TYR A 95 5.57 -11.93 -7.44
CA TYR A 95 4.44 -11.16 -7.99
C TYR A 95 3.40 -10.76 -6.93
N THR A 96 3.71 -10.99 -5.66
CA THR A 96 2.89 -10.63 -4.51
C THR A 96 3.68 -9.72 -3.61
N ASP A 97 3.03 -8.74 -2.99
CA ASP A 97 3.66 -7.86 -1.99
C ASP A 97 4.48 -8.70 -0.99
N PRO A 98 5.77 -8.39 -0.76
CA PRO A 98 6.52 -7.17 -1.11
C PRO A 98 7.32 -7.25 -2.43
N TYR A 99 6.94 -8.15 -3.32
CA TYR A 99 7.47 -8.35 -4.67
C TYR A 99 8.92 -8.85 -4.75
N PHE A 100 9.48 -9.33 -3.65
CA PHE A 100 10.70 -10.12 -3.63
C PHE A 100 10.68 -11.15 -2.50
N ASN A 101 11.61 -12.10 -2.55
CA ASN A 101 11.89 -13.04 -1.47
C ASN A 101 13.41 -13.22 -1.31
N CYS A 102 13.88 -13.16 -0.06
CA CYS A 102 15.26 -13.44 0.31
C CYS A 102 15.40 -14.86 0.84
N SER A 103 16.27 -15.66 0.21
CA SER A 103 16.74 -16.92 0.75
C SER A 103 18.06 -16.68 1.49
N CYS A 104 18.03 -16.77 2.82
CA CYS A 104 19.16 -16.45 3.67
C CYS A 104 20.14 -17.63 3.83
N PRO A 105 21.45 -17.37 4.00
CA PRO A 105 22.40 -18.40 4.39
C PRO A 105 22.15 -18.85 5.84
N ASP A 106 22.64 -20.04 6.23
CA ASP A 106 22.39 -20.66 7.55
C ASP A 106 22.76 -19.79 8.76
N SER A 107 23.67 -18.82 8.58
CA SER A 107 24.11 -17.91 9.64
C SER A 107 23.21 -16.69 9.84
N HIS A 108 22.26 -16.44 8.94
CA HIS A 108 21.42 -15.26 8.95
C HIS A 108 19.94 -15.58 8.75
N THR A 109 19.09 -14.72 9.28
CA THR A 109 17.63 -14.78 9.20
C THR A 109 17.05 -13.37 9.06
N GLY A 110 15.72 -13.26 9.09
CA GLY A 110 15.01 -12.00 8.91
C GLY A 110 14.57 -11.78 7.47
N PHE A 111 13.70 -10.80 7.28
CA PHE A 111 13.08 -10.50 5.99
C PHE A 111 14.09 -10.11 4.91
N ARG A 112 15.23 -9.54 5.31
CA ARG A 112 16.34 -9.15 4.43
C ARG A 112 17.65 -9.83 4.79
N CYS A 113 17.63 -10.95 5.52
CA CYS A 113 18.84 -11.64 5.99
C CYS A 113 19.75 -10.75 6.85
N ASP A 114 19.18 -9.81 7.59
CA ASP A 114 19.87 -8.79 8.40
C ASP A 114 20.13 -9.23 9.84
N GLU A 115 19.49 -10.30 10.29
CA GLU A 115 19.61 -10.83 11.64
C GLU A 115 20.58 -12.03 11.65
N MET A 116 21.42 -12.16 12.68
CA MET A 116 22.30 -13.33 12.86
C MET A 116 21.54 -14.45 13.60
N VAL A 117 21.66 -15.68 13.12
CA VAL A 117 21.13 -16.85 13.83
C VAL A 117 21.94 -17.05 15.09
N THR A 118 21.35 -16.75 16.25
CA THR A 118 21.96 -17.08 17.54
C THR A 118 21.60 -18.51 17.87
N THR A 119 22.52 -19.45 17.61
CA THR A 119 22.42 -20.79 18.14
C THR A 119 22.65 -20.73 19.65
N THR A 120 21.60 -20.45 20.42
CA THR A 120 21.54 -21.08 21.73
C THR A 120 21.52 -22.56 21.42
N VAL A 121 22.60 -23.28 21.75
CA VAL A 121 22.60 -24.74 21.76
C VAL A 121 21.61 -25.14 22.85
N THR A 122 20.32 -25.04 22.55
CA THR A 122 19.30 -25.76 23.27
C THR A 122 19.44 -27.16 22.73
N THR A 123 20.21 -27.97 23.44
CA THR A 123 20.14 -29.41 23.36
C THR A 123 18.70 -29.81 23.66
N THR A 124 17.81 -29.77 22.67
CA THR A 124 16.45 -30.28 22.81
C THR A 124 16.54 -31.79 22.64
N ALA A 125 16.59 -32.48 23.77
CA ALA A 125 15.96 -33.79 23.91
C ALA A 125 14.54 -33.74 23.28
N PRO A 126 14.02 -34.85 22.72
CA PRO A 126 12.74 -34.85 22.04
C PRO A 126 11.63 -34.45 23.03
N SER A 127 11.10 -33.23 22.90
CA SER A 127 9.96 -32.80 23.70
C SER A 127 8.71 -33.48 23.17
N THR A 128 8.25 -34.48 23.93
CA THR A 128 6.84 -34.84 24.02
C THR A 128 5.98 -33.59 24.18
N ALA A 129 4.85 -33.59 23.48
CA ALA A 129 3.83 -32.57 23.48
C ALA A 129 3.47 -32.06 24.89
N GLU A 130 3.21 -30.75 24.99
CA GLU A 130 2.21 -30.24 25.92
C GLU A 130 1.40 -29.09 25.29
N PRO A 131 0.06 -29.08 25.46
CA PRO A 131 -0.80 -27.92 25.27
C PRO A 131 -1.12 -27.24 26.63
N GLY A 132 -0.91 -25.93 26.75
CA GLY A 132 -1.42 -25.12 27.87
C GLY A 132 -0.80 -23.70 27.89
N LEU A 133 -1.52 -22.60 27.62
CA LEU A 133 -2.45 -21.82 28.47
C LEU A 133 -1.69 -21.05 29.59
N THR A 134 -1.79 -19.73 29.83
CA THR A 134 -2.98 -18.86 30.02
C THR A 134 -2.67 -17.36 29.87
N ASP A 135 -3.67 -16.64 29.38
CA ASP A 135 -3.89 -15.19 29.46
C ASP A 135 -4.07 -14.67 30.90
N GLY A 136 -3.71 -13.42 31.17
CA GLY A 136 -3.95 -12.80 32.50
C GLY A 136 -4.22 -11.30 32.54
N GLU A 137 -3.79 -10.51 31.54
CA GLU A 137 -3.98 -9.05 31.59
C GLU A 137 -4.46 -8.42 30.28
N THR A 138 -4.18 -9.03 29.12
CA THR A 138 -4.49 -8.40 27.81
C THR A 138 -5.96 -8.56 27.40
N ALA A 139 -6.65 -9.62 27.85
CA ALA A 139 -8.05 -9.88 27.50
C ALA A 139 -9.02 -8.86 28.14
N ALA A 140 -8.71 -8.34 29.33
CA ALA A 140 -9.59 -7.41 30.05
C ALA A 140 -9.73 -6.05 29.34
N ILE A 141 -8.65 -5.52 28.76
CA ILE A 141 -8.64 -4.22 28.07
C ILE A 141 -9.48 -4.28 26.79
N VAL A 142 -9.32 -5.36 26.01
CA VAL A 142 -10.06 -5.54 24.75
C VAL A 142 -11.56 -5.71 25.01
N VAL A 143 -11.93 -6.50 26.03
CA VAL A 143 -13.33 -6.69 26.41
C VAL A 143 -13.97 -5.38 26.91
N CYS A 144 -13.28 -4.63 27.76
CA CYS A 144 -13.77 -3.33 28.25
C CYS A 144 -13.95 -2.30 27.12
N ALA A 145 -13.02 -2.24 26.17
CA ALA A 145 -13.12 -1.32 25.03
C ALA A 145 -14.30 -1.65 24.11
N VAL A 146 -14.55 -2.94 23.85
CA VAL A 146 -15.67 -3.39 23.01
C VAL A 146 -17.02 -3.11 23.68
N ILE A 147 -17.13 -3.34 25.00
CA ILE A 147 -18.36 -3.05 25.76
C ILE A 147 -18.64 -1.54 25.78
N ALA A 148 -17.63 -0.72 26.01
CA ALA A 148 -17.78 0.74 26.00
C ALA A 148 -18.23 1.26 24.63
N ALA A 149 -17.62 0.76 23.55
CA ALA A 149 -18.01 1.14 22.19
C ALA A 149 -19.46 0.72 21.86
N ALA A 150 -19.87 -0.50 22.22
CA ALA A 150 -21.23 -0.98 22.00
C ALA A 150 -22.26 -0.15 22.78
N ALA A 151 -21.97 0.23 24.03
CA ALA A 151 -22.85 1.07 24.84
C ALA A 151 -23.03 2.46 24.22
N VAL A 152 -21.97 3.08 23.71
CA VAL A 152 -22.03 4.39 23.03
C VAL A 152 -22.90 4.31 21.78
N VAL A 153 -22.73 3.27 20.96
CA VAL A 153 -23.56 3.06 19.75
C VAL A 153 -25.03 2.87 20.12
N ILE A 154 -25.33 2.07 21.15
CA ILE A 154 -26.73 1.85 21.61
C ILE A 154 -27.36 3.15 22.09
N VAL A 155 -26.65 3.97 22.87
CA VAL A 155 -27.15 5.27 23.33
C VAL A 155 -27.43 6.21 22.14
N ILE A 156 -26.53 6.26 21.15
CA ILE A 156 -26.74 7.04 19.94
C ILE A 156 -28.01 6.57 19.22
N LEU A 157 -28.19 5.25 19.03
CA LEU A 157 -29.36 4.69 18.36
C LEU A 157 -30.68 4.95 19.09
N ILE A 158 -30.67 5.01 20.44
CA ILE A 158 -31.83 5.38 21.25
C ILE A 158 -32.14 6.88 21.07
N VAL A 159 -31.13 7.76 21.14
CA VAL A 159 -31.28 9.22 20.99
C VAL A 159 -31.72 9.59 19.58
N THR A 160 -31.20 8.91 18.55
CA THR A 160 -31.61 9.11 17.15
C THR A 160 -32.92 8.38 16.80
N LYS A 161 -33.60 7.77 17.79
CA LYS A 161 -34.88 7.05 17.66
C LYS A 161 -34.90 5.93 16.61
N VAL A 162 -33.75 5.29 16.40
CA VAL A 162 -33.61 4.16 15.45
C VAL A 162 -34.09 2.85 16.10
N ILE A 163 -34.01 2.74 17.44
CA ILE A 163 -34.52 1.60 18.21
C ILE A 163 -35.69 2.07 19.08
N PRO A 164 -36.92 1.56 18.88
CA PRO A 164 -38.03 1.82 19.79
C PRO A 164 -37.81 1.05 21.12
N VAL A 165 -37.78 1.77 22.24
CA VAL A 165 -37.73 1.17 23.58
C VAL A 165 -39.06 0.43 23.83
N PRO A 166 -39.06 -0.87 24.18
CA PRO A 166 -40.29 -1.56 24.54
C PRO A 166 -40.79 -1.01 25.87
N CYS A 167 -41.87 -0.22 25.84
CA CYS A 167 -42.61 0.11 27.06
C CYS A 167 -43.17 -1.19 27.65
N GLY A 168 -42.66 -1.57 28.83
CA GLY A 168 -43.20 -2.69 29.60
C GLY A 168 -44.69 -2.49 29.88
N GLY A 169 -45.50 -3.37 29.32
CA GLY A 169 -46.95 -3.40 29.55
C GLY A 169 -47.26 -4.10 30.87
N SER A 170 -47.64 -3.33 31.87
CA SER A 170 -48.43 -3.82 33.01
C SER A 170 -49.89 -3.88 32.57
N SER A 171 -50.45 -5.07 32.35
CA SER A 171 -51.89 -5.25 32.12
C SER A 171 -52.47 -6.28 33.10
N SER A 172 -53.03 -5.70 34.16
CA SER A 172 -54.22 -6.10 34.91
C SER A 172 -54.87 -7.46 34.60
N VAL A 173 -54.91 -8.32 35.63
CA VAL A 173 -55.87 -9.43 35.78
C VAL A 173 -57.31 -8.88 35.82
N GLY A 174 -58.12 -9.22 34.81
CA GLY A 174 -59.57 -9.03 34.82
C GLY A 174 -60.30 -10.30 35.26
N PRO A 175 -61.53 -10.21 35.82
CA PRO A 175 -62.15 -11.30 36.55
C PRO A 175 -62.79 -12.36 35.65
N ALA A 176 -62.81 -13.59 36.18
CA ALA A 176 -63.50 -14.74 35.62
C ALA A 176 -65.01 -14.48 35.46
N LYS A 177 -65.59 -14.97 34.37
CA LYS A 177 -67.04 -15.09 34.20
C LYS A 177 -67.39 -16.48 33.66
N SER A 178 -68.18 -17.19 34.45
CA SER A 178 -68.99 -18.36 34.06
C SER A 178 -70.39 -17.90 33.67
#